data_AF-A0A969MM06-F1
#
_entry.id   AF-A0A969MM06-F1
#
_cell.length_a   1.000
_cell.length_b   1.000
_cell.length_c   1.000
_cell.angle_alpha   90.00
_cell.angle_beta   90.00
_cell.angle_gamma   90.00
#
_symmetry.space_group_name_H-M   'P 1'
#
loop_
_entity.id
_entity.type
_entity.pdbx_description
1 polymer ?
#
loop_
_entity_poly.entity_id
_entity_poly.type
_entity_poly.pdbx_seq_one_letter_code
_entity_poly.pdbx_strand_id
1 'polypeptide(L)'
;MISIKRLGFVDKNKVWKFVKNYENKLIYEKWNGKLNCSGRKCIWLGFGVDLGINSKVFKGEEINNNLKNRINNIWGNNDWNSILIYKYDVGVELKLHKDRDIFEDRVIVINVSNDNLLGGNVEFVYDGCKEIYP
;
A
#
# COMPACT_ATOMS: atom_id res chain seq x y z
N MET A 1 6.17 -6.70 24.21
CA MET A 1 6.85 -6.12 23.02
C MET A 1 6.72 -7.10 21.88
N ILE A 2 5.97 -6.73 20.84
CA ILE A 2 5.96 -7.49 19.59
C ILE A 2 7.26 -7.13 18.86
N SER A 3 8.21 -8.05 18.83
CA SER A 3 9.42 -7.91 18.03
C SER A 3 9.02 -7.96 16.56
N ILE A 4 9.09 -6.82 15.86
CA ILE A 4 8.90 -6.75 14.41
C ILE A 4 10.02 -7.56 13.75
N LYS A 5 9.71 -8.80 13.38
CA LYS A 5 10.65 -9.67 12.67
C LYS A 5 10.71 -9.18 11.23
N ARG A 6 11.85 -8.65 10.80
CA ARG A 6 12.12 -8.32 9.39
C ARG A 6 11.97 -9.61 8.57
N LEU A 7 10.97 -9.69 7.70
CA LEU A 7 10.69 -10.89 6.90
C LEU A 7 11.56 -10.99 5.63
N GLY A 8 12.51 -10.07 5.45
CA GLY A 8 13.42 -10.02 4.32
C GLY A 8 13.05 -8.93 3.32
N PHE A 9 13.76 -8.88 2.20
CA PHE A 9 13.43 -8.00 1.08
C PHE A 9 12.57 -8.74 0.07
N VAL A 10 11.51 -8.10 -0.39
CA VAL A 10 10.68 -8.62 -1.47
C VAL A 10 11.35 -8.30 -2.81
N ASP A 11 11.32 -9.24 -3.74
CA ASP A 11 11.86 -9.05 -5.10
C ASP A 11 11.15 -7.89 -5.82
N LYS A 12 11.91 -6.80 -6.05
CA LYS A 12 11.44 -5.56 -6.71
C LYS A 12 10.75 -5.84 -8.05
N ASN A 13 11.28 -6.76 -8.86
CA ASN A 13 10.74 -7.06 -10.19
C ASN A 13 9.41 -7.82 -10.09
N LYS A 14 9.26 -8.71 -9.11
CA LYS A 14 7.99 -9.42 -8.86
C LYS A 14 6.91 -8.43 -8.43
N VAL A 15 7.21 -7.52 -7.50
CA VAL A 15 6.27 -6.49 -7.04
C VAL A 15 5.91 -5.55 -8.19
N TRP A 16 6.90 -5.08 -8.96
CA TRP A 16 6.67 -4.18 -10.09
C TRP A 16 5.71 -4.78 -11.13
N LYS A 17 5.98 -6.02 -11.57
CA LYS A 17 5.08 -6.74 -12.49
C LYS A 17 3.69 -6.92 -11.90
N PHE A 18 3.60 -7.21 -10.60
CA PHE A 18 2.33 -7.33 -9.90
C PHE A 18 1.53 -6.02 -9.94
N VAL A 19 2.10 -4.90 -9.47
CA VAL A 19 1.38 -3.61 -9.40
C VAL A 19 1.02 -3.08 -10.78
N LYS A 20 1.85 -3.33 -11.80
CA LYS A 20 1.57 -2.92 -13.18
C LYS A 20 0.32 -3.57 -13.77
N ASN A 21 -0.04 -4.78 -13.35
CA ASN A 21 -1.27 -5.43 -13.80
C ASN A 21 -2.56 -4.73 -13.32
N TYR A 22 -2.44 -3.81 -12.36
CA TYR A 22 -3.57 -3.06 -11.81
C TYR A 22 -3.61 -1.61 -12.31
N GLU A 23 -2.64 -1.16 -13.11
CA GLU A 23 -2.50 0.24 -13.50
C GLU A 23 -3.75 0.81 -14.20
N ASN A 24 -4.43 0.00 -15.02
CA ASN A 24 -5.66 0.37 -15.71
C ASN A 24 -6.92 0.33 -14.82
N LYS A 25 -6.82 -0.19 -13.59
CA LYS A 25 -7.92 -0.26 -12.63
C LYS A 25 -7.82 0.80 -11.53
N LEU A 26 -6.73 1.54 -11.47
CA LEU A 26 -6.52 2.58 -10.47
C LEU A 26 -7.53 3.71 -10.65
N ILE A 27 -8.18 4.11 -9.56
CA ILE A 27 -9.12 5.21 -9.51
C ILE A 27 -8.60 6.32 -8.60
N TYR A 28 -9.07 7.54 -8.77
CA TYR A 28 -8.78 8.59 -7.78
C TYR A 28 -9.32 8.19 -6.41
N GLU A 29 -8.56 8.52 -5.36
CA GLU A 29 -9.01 8.31 -3.99
C GLU A 29 -10.37 8.95 -3.73
N LYS A 30 -11.14 8.36 -2.83
CA LYS A 30 -12.35 8.99 -2.30
C LYS A 30 -12.17 9.33 -0.84
N TRP A 31 -12.44 10.58 -0.49
CA TRP A 31 -12.41 11.09 0.87
C TRP A 31 -13.80 11.59 1.22
N ASN A 32 -14.43 11.02 2.24
CA ASN A 32 -15.83 11.32 2.60
C ASN A 32 -16.78 11.13 1.40
N GLY A 33 -16.60 10.06 0.64
CA GLY A 33 -17.37 9.77 -0.57
C GLY A 33 -17.13 10.67 -1.79
N LYS A 34 -16.23 11.66 -1.71
CA LYS A 34 -15.89 12.57 -2.83
C LYS A 34 -14.52 12.23 -3.42
N LEU A 35 -14.39 12.31 -4.75
CA LEU A 35 -13.10 12.12 -5.42
C LEU A 35 -12.11 13.19 -4.95
N ASN A 36 -10.91 12.75 -4.60
CA ASN A 36 -9.79 13.58 -4.23
C ASN A 36 -8.78 13.58 -5.39
N CYS A 37 -8.61 14.72 -6.06
CA CYS A 37 -7.67 14.89 -7.17
C CYS A 37 -6.28 15.28 -6.66
N SER A 38 -5.74 14.53 -5.71
CA SER A 38 -4.42 14.78 -5.11
C SER A 38 -3.25 14.35 -6.01
N GLY A 39 -3.50 13.94 -7.27
CA GLY A 39 -2.50 13.30 -8.13
C GLY A 39 -2.14 11.88 -7.65
N ARG A 40 -3.01 11.27 -6.84
CA ARG A 40 -2.89 9.88 -6.39
C ARG A 40 -4.03 9.05 -6.93
N LYS A 41 -3.70 7.85 -7.40
CA LYS A 41 -4.68 6.84 -7.78
C LYS A 41 -4.43 5.57 -6.98
N CYS A 42 -5.50 4.89 -6.63
CA CYS A 42 -5.45 3.70 -5.82
C CYS A 42 -6.44 2.62 -6.27
N ILE A 43 -6.19 1.41 -5.80
CA ILE A 43 -7.19 0.35 -5.76
C ILE A 43 -7.04 -0.43 -4.45
N TRP A 44 -8.18 -0.80 -3.88
CA TRP A 44 -8.26 -1.72 -2.75
C TRP A 44 -8.65 -3.10 -3.24
N LEU A 45 -7.93 -4.13 -2.79
CA LEU A 45 -8.26 -5.54 -2.97
C LEU A 45 -8.67 -6.10 -1.61
N GLY A 46 -9.79 -6.81 -1.55
CA GLY A 46 -10.36 -7.33 -0.31
C GLY A 46 -11.15 -6.28 0.45
N PHE A 47 -10.65 -5.88 1.62
CA PHE A 47 -11.23 -4.77 2.37
C PHE A 47 -10.49 -3.46 2.10
N GLY A 48 -11.23 -2.37 2.00
CA GLY A 48 -10.70 -1.02 1.93
C GLY A 48 -11.33 -0.11 2.97
N VAL A 49 -10.73 1.06 3.19
CA VAL A 49 -11.19 2.04 4.18
C VAL A 49 -11.32 3.40 3.51
N ASP A 50 -12.46 4.08 3.70
CA ASP A 50 -12.61 5.48 3.30
C ASP A 50 -11.70 6.34 4.21
N LEU A 51 -10.79 7.08 3.59
CA LEU A 51 -9.75 7.84 4.28
C LEU A 51 -10.23 9.19 4.82
N GLY A 52 -11.53 9.51 4.66
CA GLY A 52 -12.18 10.69 5.22
C GLY A 52 -12.26 10.72 6.75
N ILE A 53 -12.95 11.73 7.31
CA ILE A 53 -13.10 11.92 8.77
C ILE A 53 -13.84 10.72 9.38
N ASN A 54 -14.85 10.22 8.67
CA ASN A 54 -15.61 9.05 9.07
C ASN A 54 -15.07 7.82 8.33
N SER A 55 -14.13 7.10 8.96
CA SER A 55 -13.59 5.86 8.40
C SER A 55 -14.69 4.81 8.30
N LYS A 56 -14.98 4.39 7.06
CA LYS A 56 -15.91 3.29 6.77
C LYS A 56 -15.15 2.20 6.03
N VAL A 57 -15.31 0.97 6.49
CA VAL A 57 -14.83 -0.21 5.75
C VAL A 57 -15.75 -0.46 4.56
N PHE A 58 -15.17 -0.76 3.41
CA PHE A 58 -15.89 -1.19 2.22
C PHE A 58 -15.21 -2.40 1.58
N LYS A 59 -15.93 -3.09 0.69
CA LYS A 59 -15.36 -4.18 -0.11
C LYS A 59 -14.73 -3.62 -1.38
N GLY A 60 -13.43 -3.85 -1.54
CA GLY A 60 -12.68 -3.59 -2.76
C GLY A 60 -12.84 -4.69 -3.80
N GLU A 61 -11.89 -4.79 -4.73
CA GLU A 61 -11.85 -5.88 -5.71
C GLU A 61 -11.61 -7.23 -5.02
N GLU A 62 -12.28 -8.29 -5.49
CA GLU A 62 -12.26 -9.58 -4.83
C GLU A 62 -10.85 -10.22 -4.78
N ILE A 63 -10.48 -10.77 -3.61
CA ILE A 63 -9.28 -11.59 -3.46
C ILE A 63 -9.60 -13.05 -3.80
N ASN A 64 -9.41 -13.39 -5.07
CA ASN A 64 -9.50 -14.78 -5.53
C ASN A 64 -8.23 -15.59 -5.24
N ASN A 65 -8.30 -16.91 -5.43
CA ASN A 65 -7.19 -17.83 -5.18
C ASN A 65 -5.93 -17.53 -6.02
N ASN A 66 -6.10 -17.02 -7.24
CA ASN A 66 -4.96 -16.64 -8.09
C ASN A 66 -4.21 -15.44 -7.49
N LEU A 67 -4.94 -14.42 -7.02
CA LEU A 67 -4.35 -13.28 -6.32
C LEU A 67 -3.65 -13.72 -5.03
N LYS A 68 -4.28 -14.60 -4.23
CA LYS A 68 -3.66 -15.17 -3.03
C LYS A 68 -2.32 -15.84 -3.34
N ASN A 69 -2.29 -16.70 -4.36
CA ASN A 69 -1.07 -17.39 -4.76
C ASN A 69 0.01 -16.41 -5.23
N ARG A 70 -0.36 -15.36 -5.98
CA ARG A 70 0.59 -14.32 -6.44
C ARG A 70 1.19 -13.54 -5.27
N ILE A 71 0.37 -13.12 -4.31
CA ILE A 71 0.85 -12.39 -3.13
C ILE A 71 1.67 -13.29 -2.22
N ASN A 72 1.26 -14.54 -2.01
CA ASN A 72 2.06 -15.51 -1.25
C ASN A 72 3.43 -15.75 -1.92
N ASN A 73 3.53 -15.73 -3.24
CA ASN A 73 4.80 -15.82 -3.96
C ASN A 73 5.69 -14.57 -3.81
N ILE A 74 5.11 -13.43 -3.41
CA ILE A 74 5.79 -12.16 -3.18
C ILE A 74 6.20 -12.04 -1.71
N TRP A 75 5.26 -12.27 -0.79
CA TRP A 75 5.39 -12.02 0.65
C TRP A 75 5.68 -13.27 1.48
N GLY A 76 5.26 -14.46 1.03
CA GLY A 76 5.49 -15.72 1.75
C GLY A 76 4.50 -16.04 2.87
N ASN A 77 3.48 -15.20 3.11
CA ASN A 77 2.46 -15.46 4.14
C ASN A 77 1.03 -15.16 3.65
N ASN A 78 0.03 -15.78 4.30
CA ASN A 78 -1.40 -15.69 3.98
C ASN A 78 -2.23 -14.92 5.03
N ASP A 79 -1.57 -14.23 5.97
CA ASP A 79 -2.15 -13.45 7.06
C ASP A 79 -2.56 -12.04 6.63
N TRP A 80 -3.34 -11.94 5.55
CA TRP A 80 -3.81 -10.66 5.01
C TRP A 80 -5.18 -10.79 4.34
N ASN A 81 -5.97 -9.72 4.41
CA ASN A 81 -7.30 -9.63 3.81
C ASN A 81 -7.55 -8.28 3.10
N SER A 82 -6.55 -7.40 3.09
CA SER A 82 -6.61 -6.06 2.53
C SER A 82 -5.30 -5.74 1.84
N ILE A 83 -5.37 -5.26 0.60
CA ILE A 83 -4.21 -4.76 -0.14
C ILE A 83 -4.59 -3.42 -0.74
N LEU A 84 -3.75 -2.42 -0.50
CA LEU A 84 -3.85 -1.12 -1.11
C LEU A 84 -2.69 -0.92 -2.08
N ILE A 85 -3.01 -0.70 -3.36
CA ILE A 85 -2.03 -0.34 -4.37
C ILE A 85 -2.18 1.16 -4.64
N TYR A 86 -1.10 1.93 -4.46
CA TYR A 86 -1.04 3.34 -4.79
C TYR A 86 -0.13 3.62 -5.99
N LYS A 87 -0.54 4.61 -6.78
CA LYS A 87 0.31 5.30 -7.74
C LYS A 87 0.28 6.79 -7.46
N TYR A 88 1.47 7.38 -7.43
CA TYR A 88 1.69 8.80 -7.26
C TYR A 88 2.09 9.40 -8.61
N ASP A 89 1.49 10.52 -8.98
CA ASP A 89 2.00 11.35 -10.07
C ASP A 89 3.31 12.05 -9.62
N VAL A 90 4.07 12.57 -10.59
CA VAL A 90 5.36 13.23 -10.32
C VAL A 90 5.15 14.45 -9.42
N GLY A 91 5.97 14.56 -8.36
CA GLY A 91 5.92 15.67 -7.39
C GLY A 91 4.79 15.56 -6.35
N VAL A 92 4.05 14.45 -6.34
CA VAL A 92 2.99 14.19 -5.35
C VAL A 92 3.55 13.47 -4.14
N GLU A 93 3.25 13.99 -2.96
CA GLU A 93 3.70 13.44 -1.69
C GLU A 93 2.54 12.93 -0.84
N LEU A 94 2.81 11.91 -0.02
CA LEU A 94 1.93 11.51 1.07
C LEU A 94 2.38 12.24 2.34
N LYS A 95 1.50 13.10 2.88
CA LYS A 95 1.76 13.77 4.15
C LYS A 95 1.94 12.75 5.27
N LEU A 96 2.75 13.10 6.27
CA LEU A 96 2.91 12.33 7.49
C LEU A 96 1.53 12.08 8.13
N HIS A 97 1.21 10.82 8.39
CA HIS A 97 -0.04 10.38 8.98
C HIS A 97 0.18 9.11 9.79
N LYS A 98 -0.79 8.79 10.64
CA LYS A 98 -0.89 7.49 11.31
C LYS A 98 -1.94 6.67 10.57
N ASP A 99 -1.65 5.39 10.33
CA ASP A 99 -2.67 4.46 9.84
C ASP A 99 -3.85 4.39 10.81
N ARG A 100 -5.03 4.10 10.28
CA ARG A 100 -6.26 4.00 11.08
C ARG A 100 -6.15 2.83 12.05
N ASP A 101 -6.70 3.02 13.24
CA ASP A 101 -6.80 2.03 14.33
C ASP A 101 -7.62 0.78 13.97
N ILE A 102 -8.28 0.79 12.81
CA ILE A 102 -9.00 -0.36 12.26
C ILE A 102 -8.09 -1.43 11.65
N PHE A 103 -6.84 -1.07 11.32
CA PHE A 103 -5.85 -2.04 10.87
C PHE A 103 -5.21 -2.70 12.09
N GLU A 104 -4.86 -3.98 11.96
CA GLU A 104 -4.04 -4.65 12.96
C GLU A 104 -2.67 -3.94 13.07
N ASP A 105 -2.00 -4.10 14.21
CA ASP A 105 -0.67 -3.50 14.47
C ASP A 105 0.39 -3.92 13.42
N ARG A 106 0.13 -4.99 12.66
CA ARG A 106 0.97 -5.44 11.55
C ARG A 106 0.48 -4.85 10.22
N VAL A 107 1.02 -3.69 9.85
CA VAL A 107 0.90 -3.13 8.48
C VAL A 107 2.22 -3.35 7.73
N ILE A 108 2.11 -3.85 6.49
CA ILE A 108 3.26 -4.11 5.63
C ILE A 108 3.22 -3.13 4.46
N VAL A 109 4.29 -2.34 4.31
CA VAL A 109 4.42 -1.37 3.22
C VAL A 109 5.51 -1.82 2.27
N ILE A 110 5.17 -1.91 0.98
CA ILE A 110 6.11 -2.26 -0.08
C ILE A 110 6.13 -1.13 -1.10
N ASN A 111 7.28 -0.47 -1.24
CA ASN A 111 7.47 0.58 -2.25
C ASN A 111 8.26 0.05 -3.45
N VAL A 112 7.78 0.39 -4.64
CA VAL A 112 8.42 -0.02 -5.89
C VAL A 112 8.28 1.07 -6.95
N SER A 113 9.38 1.35 -7.63
CA SER A 113 9.46 2.22 -8.81
C SER A 113 10.36 1.56 -9.86
N ASN A 114 10.03 1.70 -11.14
CA ASN A 114 10.88 1.18 -12.23
C ASN A 114 12.23 1.88 -12.23
N ASP A 115 12.17 3.20 -12.17
CA ASP A 115 13.34 4.04 -11.97
C ASP A 115 13.79 3.83 -10.54
N ASN A 116 15.08 3.62 -10.30
CA ASN A 116 15.62 3.88 -8.96
C ASN A 116 15.11 5.28 -8.62
N LEU A 117 14.31 5.37 -7.55
CA LEU A 117 13.66 6.61 -7.12
C LEU A 117 14.65 7.75 -7.34
N LEU A 118 14.23 8.84 -7.99
CA LEU A 118 15.06 9.98 -8.42
C LEU A 118 15.88 10.60 -7.25
N GLY A 119 16.87 9.89 -6.71
CA GLY A 119 17.57 10.20 -5.46
C GLY A 119 16.67 10.40 -4.23
N GLY A 120 15.41 9.97 -4.29
CA GLY A 120 14.40 10.26 -3.27
C GLY A 120 14.49 9.29 -2.10
N ASN A 121 15.15 9.71 -1.03
CA ASN A 121 15.09 9.07 0.28
C ASN A 121 13.63 8.86 0.72
N VAL A 122 13.16 7.62 0.82
CA VAL A 122 11.82 7.33 1.36
C VAL A 122 11.92 7.22 2.87
N GLU A 123 11.28 8.16 3.55
CA GLU A 123 11.22 8.22 5.00
C GLU A 123 9.97 7.53 5.54
N PHE A 124 10.15 6.55 6.42
CA PHE A 124 9.09 5.92 7.21
C PHE A 124 9.29 6.24 8.66
N VAL A 125 8.21 6.62 9.35
CA VAL A 125 8.19 6.75 10.80
C VAL A 125 7.23 5.71 11.37
N TYR A 126 7.76 4.72 12.08
CA TYR A 126 6.96 3.74 12.82
C TYR A 126 7.43 3.71 14.27
N ASP A 127 6.51 3.75 15.22
CA ASP A 127 6.83 3.69 16.67
C ASP A 127 7.97 4.65 17.11
N GLY A 128 8.01 5.86 16.53
CA GLY A 128 9.05 6.86 16.78
C GLY A 128 10.41 6.59 16.09
N CYS A 129 10.55 5.48 15.37
CA CYS A 129 11.74 5.12 14.60
C CYS A 129 11.62 5.59 13.15
N LYS A 130 12.63 6.34 12.69
CA LYS A 130 12.74 6.85 11.32
C LYS A 130 13.62 5.93 10.48
N GLU A 131 13.08 5.35 9.43
CA GLU A 131 13.84 4.59 8.42
C GLU A 131 13.88 5.36 7.10
N ILE A 132 15.09 5.55 6.55
CA ILE A 132 15.30 6.19 5.25
C ILE A 132 15.81 5.14 4.28
N TYR A 133 15.09 4.93 3.18
CA TYR A 133 15.50 4.05 2.08
C TYR A 133 16.00 4.88 0.89
N PRO A 134 17.26 4.68 0.43
CA PRO A 134 17.78 5.32 -0.77
C PRO A 134 17.19 4.72 -2.07
#